data_AF-A0AAE8ZYY2-F1
#
_entry.id   AF-A0AAE8ZYY2-F1
#
_cell.length_a   1.000
_cell.length_b   1.000
_cell.length_c   1.000
_cell.angle_alpha   90.00
_cell.angle_beta   90.00
_cell.angle_gamma   90.00
#
_symmetry.space_group_name_H-M   'P 1'
#
loop_
_entity.id
_entity.type
_entity.pdbx_description
1 polymer ?
#
loop_
_entity_poly.entity_id
_entity_poly.type
_entity_poly.pdbx_seq_one_letter_code
_entity_poly.pdbx_strand_id
1 'polypeptide(L)'
;MFQNLKELFGSLKFVNTNFESASFLASLAVIECDSGGFFKFENNQNMKEIGMKSLIRCVCDFEVSLAPKLEKLNFPLLKTRKFCTATVRTLVSK
;
A
#
# COMPACT_ATOMS: atom_id res chain seq x y z
N MET A 1 -1.63 -8.45 14.60
CA MET A 1 -0.80 -8.35 13.37
C MET A 1 -1.05 -9.60 12.53
N PHE A 2 -1.21 -9.47 11.21
CA PHE A 2 -1.58 -10.61 10.37
C PHE A 2 -0.34 -11.43 9.99
N GLN A 3 0.14 -12.30 10.87
CA GLN A 3 1.41 -13.01 10.64
C GLN A 3 1.35 -14.07 9.53
N ASN A 4 0.16 -14.62 9.27
CA ASN A 4 -0.06 -15.73 8.34
C ASN A 4 -0.74 -15.31 7.03
N LEU A 5 -1.14 -14.05 6.89
CA LEU A 5 -1.76 -13.57 5.65
C LEU A 5 -0.66 -13.39 4.59
N LYS A 6 -0.61 -14.29 3.61
CA LYS A 6 0.37 -14.30 2.52
C LYS A 6 -0.18 -13.74 1.23
N GLU A 7 -1.46 -13.98 0.97
CA GLU A 7 -2.12 -13.61 -0.26
C GLU A 7 -3.42 -12.88 0.07
N LEU A 8 -3.70 -11.81 -0.66
CA LEU A 8 -4.96 -11.08 -0.58
C LEU A 8 -5.56 -11.00 -1.98
N PHE A 9 -6.79 -11.49 -2.09
CA PHE A 9 -7.63 -11.34 -3.27
C PHE A 9 -8.77 -10.37 -2.97
N GLY A 10 -8.95 -9.36 -3.82
CA GLY A 10 -9.99 -8.36 -3.71
C GLY A 10 -9.48 -6.96 -3.37
N SER A 11 -10.42 -6.03 -3.23
CA SER A 11 -10.11 -4.61 -2.98
C SER A 11 -10.03 -4.28 -1.50
N LEU A 12 -9.07 -3.45 -1.11
CA LEU A 12 -8.88 -3.03 0.28
C LEU A 12 -8.55 -1.54 0.37
N LYS A 13 -9.10 -0.86 1.38
CA LYS A 13 -8.88 0.57 1.62
C LYS A 13 -8.63 0.84 3.10
N PHE A 14 -7.58 1.60 3.39
CA PHE A 14 -7.22 2.06 4.74
C PHE A 14 -7.40 3.57 4.82
N VAL A 15 -8.37 4.05 5.59
CA VAL A 15 -8.76 5.47 5.64
C VAL A 15 -8.73 6.02 7.06
N ASN A 16 -8.25 7.25 7.23
CA ASN A 16 -8.29 7.99 8.51
C ASN A 16 -7.64 7.23 9.67
N THR A 17 -6.60 6.45 9.39
CA THR A 17 -5.89 5.69 10.42
C THR A 17 -4.77 6.53 11.05
N ASN A 18 -4.35 6.16 12.25
CA ASN A 18 -3.21 6.75 12.96
C ASN A 18 -1.91 5.96 12.78
N PHE A 19 -1.89 4.96 11.90
CA PHE A 19 -0.72 4.12 11.68
C PHE A 19 0.43 4.92 11.05
N GLU A 20 1.63 4.74 11.57
CA GLU A 20 2.85 5.26 10.93
C GLU A 20 3.35 4.37 9.80
N SER A 21 2.92 3.10 9.79
CA SER A 21 3.21 2.19 8.69
C SER A 21 2.17 1.09 8.46
N ALA A 22 2.20 0.50 7.26
CA ALA A 22 1.47 -0.72 6.93
C ALA A 22 2.28 -2.00 7.23
N SER A 23 3.25 -1.92 8.15
CA SER A 23 4.06 -3.08 8.56
C SER A 23 3.22 -4.22 9.13
N PHE A 24 1.99 -3.95 9.60
CA PHE A 24 1.04 -4.97 10.00
C PHE A 24 0.63 -5.94 8.87
N LEU A 25 0.98 -5.60 7.63
CA LEU A 25 0.86 -6.42 6.41
C LEU A 25 2.21 -6.94 5.90
N ALA A 26 3.28 -6.91 6.71
CA ALA A 26 4.62 -7.27 6.26
C ALA A 26 4.76 -8.71 5.76
N SER A 27 3.83 -9.61 6.09
CA SER A 27 3.79 -10.99 5.59
C SER A 27 3.16 -11.13 4.20
N LEU A 28 2.40 -10.13 3.72
CA LEU A 28 1.74 -10.19 2.42
C LEU A 28 2.79 -10.25 1.32
N ALA A 29 2.73 -11.32 0.55
CA ALA A 29 3.57 -11.58 -0.60
C ALA A 29 2.85 -11.22 -1.90
N VAL A 30 1.54 -11.46 -1.96
CA VAL A 30 0.73 -11.28 -3.16
C VAL A 30 -0.52 -10.46 -2.85
N ILE A 31 -0.82 -9.49 -3.72
CA ILE A 31 -2.09 -8.77 -3.75
C ILE A 31 -2.65 -8.85 -5.17
N GLU A 32 -3.89 -9.31 -5.31
CA GLU A 32 -4.58 -9.40 -6.59
C GLU A 32 -5.98 -8.81 -6.48
N CYS A 33 -6.34 -7.99 -7.46
CA CYS A 33 -7.64 -7.39 -7.60
C CYS A 33 -8.26 -7.83 -8.92
N ASP A 34 -9.58 -7.94 -8.94
CA ASP A 34 -10.33 -8.04 -10.18
C ASP A 34 -10.21 -6.76 -11.01
N SER A 35 -10.73 -6.79 -12.24
CA SER A 35 -10.77 -5.62 -13.13
C SER A 35 -11.44 -4.43 -12.42
N GLY A 36 -10.70 -3.33 -12.26
CA GLY A 36 -11.15 -2.12 -11.55
C GLY A 36 -11.01 -2.16 -10.03
N GLY A 37 -10.47 -3.24 -9.46
CA GLY A 37 -10.22 -3.33 -8.02
C GLY A 37 -8.97 -2.56 -7.56
N PHE A 38 -8.92 -2.27 -6.27
CA PHE A 38 -7.97 -1.31 -5.71
C PHE A 38 -7.35 -1.74 -4.37
N PHE A 39 -6.17 -1.21 -4.11
CA PHE A 39 -5.50 -1.34 -2.82
C PHE A 39 -4.99 0.03 -2.37
N LYS A 40 -5.71 0.71 -1.46
CA LYS A 40 -5.51 2.14 -1.22
C LYS A 40 -5.24 2.48 0.24
N PHE A 41 -4.38 3.47 0.42
CA PHE A 41 -4.19 4.21 1.66
C PHE A 41 -4.61 5.65 1.43
N GLU A 42 -5.62 6.12 2.15
CA GLU A 42 -6.20 7.45 1.95
C GLU A 42 -6.30 8.20 3.28
N ASN A 43 -5.92 9.48 3.27
CA ASN A 43 -6.06 10.38 4.42
C ASN A 43 -5.39 9.85 5.71
N ASN A 44 -4.21 9.25 5.58
CA ASN A 44 -3.45 8.71 6.71
C ASN A 44 -2.35 9.69 7.10
N GLN A 45 -2.70 10.67 7.93
CA GLN A 45 -1.87 11.84 8.26
C GLN A 45 -0.55 11.53 8.96
N ASN A 46 -0.46 10.38 9.65
CA ASN A 46 0.73 9.94 10.37
C ASN A 46 1.57 8.91 9.60
N MET A 47 1.13 8.47 8.42
CA MET A 47 1.82 7.47 7.63
C MET A 47 3.18 8.00 7.18
N LYS A 48 4.26 7.34 7.61
CA LYS A 48 5.65 7.64 7.23
C LYS A 48 6.19 6.66 6.21
N GLU A 49 5.74 5.41 6.27
CA GLU A 49 6.22 4.32 5.42
C GLU A 49 5.11 3.31 5.13
N ILE A 50 4.97 2.78 3.91
CA ILE A 50 4.07 1.61 3.71
C ILE A 50 4.72 0.33 4.28
N GLY A 51 5.91 -0.06 3.80
CA GLY A 51 6.74 -1.06 4.49
C GLY A 51 6.28 -2.52 4.35
N MET A 52 5.59 -2.86 3.25
CA MET A 52 5.20 -4.24 2.92
C MET A 52 6.39 -5.00 2.33
N LYS A 53 7.35 -5.35 3.19
CA LYS A 53 8.68 -5.83 2.79
C LYS A 53 8.67 -7.17 2.04
N SER A 54 7.68 -8.02 2.30
CA SER A 54 7.55 -9.33 1.64
C SER A 54 6.82 -9.27 0.29
N LEU A 55 6.30 -8.11 -0.11
CA LEU A 55 5.47 -7.99 -1.30
C LEU A 55 6.29 -8.28 -2.57
N ILE A 56 5.95 -9.36 -3.27
CA ILE A 56 6.61 -9.79 -4.50
C ILE A 56 5.78 -9.51 -5.75
N ARG A 57 4.44 -9.50 -5.61
CA ARG A 57 3.48 -9.33 -6.72
C ARG A 57 2.29 -8.50 -6.25
N CYS A 58 1.91 -7.53 -7.07
CA CYS A 58 0.76 -6.66 -6.84
C CYS A 58 0.10 -6.43 -8.19
N VAL A 59 -1.16 -6.84 -8.32
CA VAL A 59 -2.00 -6.66 -9.50
C VAL A 59 -3.29 -5.99 -9.06
N CYS A 60 -3.20 -4.68 -8.84
CA CYS A 60 -4.27 -3.83 -8.32
C CYS A 60 -3.99 -2.37 -8.69
N ASP A 61 -5.02 -1.51 -8.68
CA ASP A 61 -4.79 -0.07 -8.58
C ASP A 61 -4.28 0.27 -7.17
N PHE A 62 -2.97 0.40 -7.03
CA PHE A 62 -2.32 0.75 -5.76
C PHE A 62 -2.20 2.26 -5.62
N GLU A 63 -2.83 2.83 -4.60
CA GLU A 63 -2.83 4.29 -4.39
C GLU A 63 -2.45 4.65 -2.96
N VAL A 64 -1.63 5.69 -2.82
CA VAL A 64 -1.46 6.38 -1.54
C VAL A 64 -1.76 7.85 -1.75
N SER A 65 -2.83 8.34 -1.12
CA SER A 65 -3.28 9.70 -1.25
C SER A 65 -3.48 10.34 0.13
N LEU A 66 -3.29 11.66 0.20
CA LEU A 66 -3.48 12.43 1.43
C LEU A 66 -2.67 11.88 2.62
N ALA A 67 -1.41 11.52 2.38
CA ALA A 67 -0.45 11.06 3.39
C ALA A 67 0.77 12.00 3.43
N PRO A 68 0.66 13.21 4.01
CA PRO A 68 1.67 14.26 3.89
C PRO A 68 3.02 13.93 4.55
N LYS A 69 3.04 12.99 5.51
CA LYS A 69 4.28 12.53 6.18
C LYS A 69 4.93 11.33 5.48
N LEU A 70 4.39 10.85 4.37
CA LEU A 70 4.89 9.65 3.70
C LEU A 70 6.23 9.94 3.02
N GLU A 71 7.28 9.25 3.48
CA GLU A 71 8.64 9.40 2.96
C GLU A 71 9.03 8.27 2.02
N LYS A 72 8.46 7.08 2.21
CA LYS A 72 8.86 5.85 1.49
C LYS A 72 7.73 4.85 1.35
N LEU A 73 7.71 4.17 0.21
CA LEU A 73 6.84 2.99 0.01
C LEU A 73 7.49 1.70 0.54
N ASN A 74 8.79 1.51 0.31
CA ASN A 74 9.59 0.36 0.77
C ASN A 74 9.01 -1.03 0.41
N PHE A 75 9.09 -1.38 -0.87
CA PHE A 75 8.76 -2.71 -1.41
C PHE A 75 10.00 -3.36 -2.07
N PRO A 76 10.99 -3.82 -1.28
CA PRO A 76 12.30 -4.24 -1.80
C PRO A 76 12.24 -5.50 -2.69
N LEU A 77 11.23 -6.36 -2.53
CA LEU A 77 11.09 -7.61 -3.27
C LEU A 77 10.13 -7.54 -4.46
N LEU A 78 9.50 -6.38 -4.71
CA LEU A 78 8.49 -6.24 -5.75
C LEU A 78 9.12 -6.34 -7.14
N LYS A 79 8.84 -7.45 -7.84
CA LYS A 79 9.54 -7.79 -9.10
C LYS A 79 9.12 -6.94 -10.30
N THR A 80 7.88 -6.45 -10.33
CA THR A 80 7.38 -5.63 -11.45
C THR A 80 6.50 -4.48 -10.94
N ARG A 81 6.79 -3.25 -11.38
CA ARG A 81 5.98 -2.06 -11.02
C ARG A 81 4.81 -1.79 -11.97
N LYS A 82 4.75 -2.47 -13.12
CA LYS A 82 3.74 -2.21 -14.17
C LYS A 82 2.29 -2.43 -13.72
N PHE A 83 2.06 -3.25 -12.69
CA PHE A 83 0.75 -3.62 -12.19
C PHE A 83 0.45 -3.06 -10.79
N CYS A 84 1.40 -2.32 -10.23
CA CYS A 84 1.28 -1.63 -8.96
C CYS A 84 1.73 -0.18 -9.23
N THR A 85 0.93 0.54 -10.02
CA THR A 85 1.20 1.94 -10.35
C THR A 85 0.90 2.78 -9.12
N ALA A 86 1.87 2.88 -8.21
CA ALA A 86 1.74 3.72 -7.03
C ALA A 86 1.62 5.18 -7.45
N THR A 87 0.38 5.65 -7.57
CA THR A 87 0.12 7.07 -7.75
C THR A 87 0.14 7.68 -6.36
N VAL A 88 1.24 8.36 -6.03
CA VAL A 88 1.32 9.16 -4.81
C VAL A 88 0.76 10.54 -5.15
N ARG A 89 -0.48 10.80 -4.72
CA ARG A 89 -1.09 12.14 -4.82
C ARG A 89 -0.89 12.86 -3.49
N THR A 90 0.25 13.50 -3.34
CA THR A 90 0.47 14.49 -2.27
C THR A 90 -0.16 15.81 -2.71
N LEU A 91 -1.14 16.30 -1.95
CA LEU A 91 -1.44 17.74 -1.96
C LEU A 91 -0.24 18.42 -1.31
N VAL A 92 0.76 18.80 -2.09
CA VAL A 92 1.74 19.78 -1.65
C VAL A 92 0.97 21.10 -1.63
N SER A 93 0.44 21.50 -0.48
CA SER A 93 0.04 22.90 -0.31
C SER A 93 1.32 23.73 -0.42
N LYS A 94 1.49 24.39 -1.57
CA LYS A 94 2.38 25.54 -1.66
C LYS A 94 1.87 26.64 -0.73
#